data_AF-J1H116-F1
#
_entry.id   AF-J1H116-F1
#
_cell.length_a   1.000
_cell.length_b   1.000
_cell.length_c   1.000
_cell.angle_alpha   90.00
_cell.angle_beta   90.00
_cell.angle_gamma   90.00
#
_symmetry.space_group_name_H-M   'P 1'
#
loop_
_entity.id
_entity.type
_entity.pdbx_description
1 polymer ?
#
loop_
_entity_poly.entity_id
_entity_poly.type
_entity_poly.pdbx_seq_one_letter_code
_entity_poly.pdbx_strand_id
1 'polypeptide(L)'
;MSVFADHLNQILNATNGFLYGSVLLVLLLFTGIYFSVRTRIVQFRMAREGIRLLFQDNDNKEAVSGFQALMVSCASRLGVGNITGVASAVILGGPGAIFWMWMTAALGGASAFVESTLAQLYKVKTPEGGFQGGPSYYLVKIFKHRWVGVVFALSLIITFSYGFQMLQANAVTASLQRNFGDSPWVAYGTAIIMTLLTSYAVFGGQKIIAKVSEVIVPFMAVGFLLVSLAVIALNVQKLPHVFGQIFSMAFNFESVSGGFSGTAISIGLRRGLYSNEAGMGSAPNAAGTVDDTHPAKQGLVQMLAVHIDTLILCTATALLILCPGVSWEGKDGGYAMPLVQAAVESQFGAFGLWFVSISVFFFAFGTIIGNVYYVETNVYYIWHRAPSRLFRLSIVAAVCIGCLMTAELAWNLADFTMAIMVLLNFPALMILANTAIKVLKDYEAQKRQGKERIYFYAPSIGIHDTDCWNVNRESEPQVVPAETAVKR
;
A
#
# COMPACT_ATOMS: atom_id res chain seq x y z
N MET A 1 1.41 -31.38 -13.23
CA MET A 1 1.41 -30.15 -12.41
C MET A 1 0.01 -29.70 -11.95
N SER A 2 -1.09 -30.41 -12.26
CA SER A 2 -2.46 -29.97 -11.95
C SER A 2 -2.95 -30.31 -10.54
N VAL A 3 -2.88 -31.57 -10.09
CA VAL A 3 -3.54 -31.99 -8.83
C VAL A 3 -3.02 -31.29 -7.57
N PHE A 4 -1.70 -31.12 -7.44
CA PHE A 4 -1.12 -30.43 -6.27
C PHE A 4 -1.49 -28.94 -6.24
N ALA A 5 -1.42 -28.26 -7.39
CA ALA A 5 -1.76 -26.84 -7.49
C ALA A 5 -3.24 -26.62 -7.18
N ASP A 6 -4.12 -27.48 -7.69
CA ASP A 6 -5.56 -27.42 -7.44
C ASP A 6 -5.89 -27.66 -5.96
N HIS A 7 -5.25 -28.66 -5.34
CA HIS A 7 -5.45 -28.97 -3.92
C HIS A 7 -4.92 -27.83 -3.01
N LEU A 8 -3.75 -27.29 -3.33
CA LEU A 8 -3.20 -26.13 -2.64
C LEU A 8 -4.14 -24.93 -2.76
N ASN A 9 -4.66 -24.66 -3.96
CA ASN A 9 -5.57 -23.55 -4.21
C ASN A 9 -6.87 -23.70 -3.41
N GLN A 10 -7.43 -24.92 -3.30
CA GLN A 10 -8.62 -25.19 -2.48
C GLN A 10 -8.38 -24.94 -0.99
N ILE A 11 -7.24 -25.40 -0.44
CA ILE A 11 -6.87 -25.17 0.96
C ILE A 11 -6.70 -23.66 1.24
N LEU A 12 -5.99 -22.95 0.35
CA LEU A 12 -5.80 -21.51 0.48
C LEU A 12 -7.13 -20.77 0.41
N ASN A 13 -8.00 -21.11 -0.54
CA ASN A 13 -9.33 -20.53 -0.68
C ASN A 13 -10.17 -20.70 0.60
N ALA A 14 -10.22 -21.91 1.15
CA ALA A 14 -10.97 -22.18 2.39
C ALA A 14 -10.41 -21.39 3.58
N THR A 15 -9.08 -21.37 3.71
CA THR A 15 -8.38 -20.65 4.79
C THR A 15 -8.60 -19.15 4.69
N ASN A 16 -8.46 -18.59 3.48
CA ASN A 16 -8.72 -17.17 3.21
C ASN A 16 -10.17 -16.80 3.49
N GLY A 17 -11.13 -17.64 3.10
CA GLY A 17 -12.55 -17.45 3.42
C GLY A 17 -12.79 -17.29 4.93
N PHE A 18 -12.18 -18.15 5.74
CA PHE A 18 -12.28 -18.06 7.21
C PHE A 18 -11.58 -16.81 7.77
N LEU A 19 -10.33 -16.58 7.38
CA LEU A 19 -9.51 -15.47 7.91
C LEU A 19 -10.13 -14.11 7.58
N TYR A 20 -10.49 -13.87 6.32
CA TYR A 20 -11.04 -12.58 5.89
C TYR A 20 -12.53 -12.43 6.22
N GLY A 21 -13.29 -13.52 6.30
CA GLY A 21 -14.71 -13.49 6.66
C GLY A 21 -14.98 -13.25 8.15
N SER A 22 -14.00 -13.55 9.02
CA SER A 22 -14.21 -13.52 10.48
C SER A 22 -13.10 -12.80 11.24
N VAL A 23 -11.86 -13.29 11.14
CA VAL A 23 -10.77 -12.88 12.04
C VAL A 23 -10.23 -11.49 11.68
N LEU A 24 -9.76 -11.33 10.44
CA LEU A 24 -9.15 -10.08 9.99
C LEU A 24 -10.13 -8.92 9.98
N LEU A 25 -11.42 -9.20 9.71
CA LEU A 25 -12.49 -8.22 9.78
C LEU A 25 -12.54 -7.53 11.14
N VAL A 26 -12.60 -8.33 12.21
CA VAL A 26 -12.66 -7.82 13.59
C VAL A 26 -11.37 -7.10 13.94
N LEU A 27 -10.22 -7.67 13.60
CA LEU A 27 -8.92 -7.08 13.92
C LEU A 27 -8.74 -5.71 13.26
N LEU A 28 -9.01 -5.57 11.97
CA LEU A 28 -8.78 -4.31 11.23
C LEU A 28 -9.69 -3.18 11.73
N LEU A 29 -10.98 -3.46 11.89
CA LEU A 29 -11.93 -2.46 12.43
C LEU A 29 -11.59 -2.09 13.86
N PHE A 30 -11.31 -3.08 14.71
CA PHE A 30 -10.93 -2.83 16.10
C PHE A 30 -9.66 -1.97 16.19
N THR A 31 -8.62 -2.32 15.45
CA THR A 31 -7.34 -1.59 15.42
C THR A 31 -7.55 -0.15 14.98
N GLY A 32 -8.25 0.05 13.87
CA GLY A 32 -8.50 1.36 13.29
C GLY A 32 -9.34 2.24 14.22
N ILE A 33 -10.40 1.70 14.84
CA ILE A 33 -11.22 2.42 15.84
C ILE A 33 -10.37 2.73 17.07
N TYR A 34 -9.67 1.74 17.62
CA TYR A 34 -8.84 1.89 18.81
C TYR A 34 -7.81 3.00 18.62
N PHE A 35 -7.02 2.97 17.53
CA PHE A 35 -6.04 4.01 17.27
C PHE A 35 -6.66 5.34 16.90
N SER A 36 -7.78 5.37 16.17
CA SER A 36 -8.49 6.62 15.90
C SER A 36 -8.90 7.31 17.20
N VAL A 37 -9.47 6.58 18.17
CA VAL A 37 -9.84 7.16 19.47
C VAL A 37 -8.58 7.57 20.26
N ARG A 38 -7.61 6.68 20.40
CA ARG A 38 -6.41 6.89 21.22
C ARG A 38 -5.51 8.03 20.72
N THR A 39 -5.46 8.25 19.41
CA THR A 39 -4.68 9.32 18.77
C THR A 39 -5.48 10.62 18.55
N ARG A 40 -6.76 10.63 18.98
CA ARG A 40 -7.70 11.75 18.79
C ARG A 40 -7.87 12.10 17.31
N ILE A 41 -8.17 11.05 16.54
CA ILE A 41 -8.46 11.07 15.11
C ILE A 41 -7.33 11.77 14.34
N VAL A 42 -6.10 11.34 14.60
CA VAL A 42 -4.88 11.97 14.05
C VAL A 42 -4.91 12.02 12.52
N GLN A 43 -5.50 11.00 11.90
CA GLN A 43 -5.56 10.87 10.45
C GLN A 43 -6.30 12.02 9.77
N PHE A 44 -7.33 12.58 10.41
CA PHE A 44 -8.02 13.76 9.88
C PHE A 44 -7.48 15.05 10.51
N ARG A 45 -7.30 15.06 11.83
CA ARG A 45 -6.89 16.25 12.59
C ARG A 45 -5.52 16.79 12.19
N MET A 46 -4.60 15.90 11.79
CA MET A 46 -3.23 16.26 11.41
C MET A 46 -2.92 16.02 9.93
N ALA A 47 -3.92 15.76 9.08
CA ALA A 47 -3.72 15.60 7.64
C ALA A 47 -3.00 16.80 7.00
N ARG A 48 -3.42 18.03 7.36
CA ARG A 48 -2.78 19.26 6.90
C ARG A 48 -1.30 19.35 7.31
N GLU A 49 -0.97 18.81 8.49
CA GLU A 49 0.42 18.75 8.94
C GLU A 49 1.23 17.73 8.13
N GLY A 50 0.67 16.55 7.88
CA GLY A 50 1.30 15.58 6.97
C GLY A 50 1.62 16.20 5.61
N ILE A 51 0.70 16.99 5.04
CA ILE A 51 0.90 17.67 3.75
C ILE A 51 2.03 18.70 3.86
N ARG A 52 2.07 19.50 4.94
CA ARG A 52 3.17 20.46 5.17
C ARG A 52 4.53 19.76 5.19
N LEU A 53 4.62 18.61 5.84
CA LEU A 53 5.86 17.84 5.98
C LEU A 53 6.39 17.28 4.66
N LEU A 54 5.54 17.08 3.64
CA LEU A 54 5.98 16.64 2.31
C LEU A 54 6.87 17.67 1.61
N PHE A 55 6.70 18.95 1.95
CA PHE A 55 7.45 20.07 1.37
C PHE A 55 8.57 20.57 2.29
N GLN A 56 8.85 19.86 3.39
CA GLN A 56 9.97 20.19 4.27
C GLN A 56 11.26 19.57 3.74
N ASP A 57 12.33 20.36 3.68
CA ASP A 57 13.65 19.87 3.31
C ASP A 57 14.23 18.89 4.33
N ASN A 58 14.89 17.86 3.82
CA ASN A 58 15.68 16.94 4.62
C ASN A 58 17.03 17.56 5.01
N ASP A 59 17.50 17.27 6.22
CA ASP A 59 18.85 17.66 6.65
C ASP A 59 19.94 16.92 5.86
N ASN A 60 19.68 15.67 5.48
CA ASN A 60 20.57 14.85 4.67
C ASN A 60 20.03 14.67 3.24
N LYS A 61 20.64 15.36 2.28
CA LYS A 61 20.25 15.32 0.85
C LYS A 61 20.58 13.99 0.17
N GLU A 62 21.46 13.17 0.73
CA GLU A 62 21.81 11.86 0.18
C GLU A 62 20.87 10.74 0.67
N ALA A 63 20.07 11.02 1.71
CA ALA A 63 19.09 10.09 2.24
C ALA A 63 17.77 10.12 1.46
N VAL A 64 16.98 9.05 1.57
CA VAL A 64 15.62 9.00 1.00
C VAL A 64 14.77 10.05 1.71
N SER A 65 14.10 10.92 0.94
CA SER A 65 13.22 11.94 1.49
C SER A 65 11.88 11.40 1.96
N GLY A 66 11.21 12.13 2.87
CA GLY A 66 9.85 11.78 3.28
C GLY A 66 8.88 11.72 2.08
N PHE A 67 9.04 12.62 1.11
CA PHE A 67 8.28 12.60 -0.14
C PHE A 67 8.61 11.35 -0.98
N GLN A 68 9.88 11.01 -1.15
CA GLN A 68 10.28 9.80 -1.88
C GLN A 68 9.75 8.53 -1.22
N ALA A 69 9.81 8.43 0.11
CA ALA A 69 9.23 7.32 0.83
C ALA A 69 7.70 7.27 0.71
N LEU A 70 7.01 8.42 0.70
CA LEU A 70 5.58 8.47 0.38
C LEU A 70 5.34 7.95 -1.04
N MET A 71 6.12 8.40 -2.03
CA MET A 71 5.96 7.97 -3.42
C MET A 71 6.23 6.48 -3.60
N VAL A 72 7.22 5.90 -2.90
CA VAL A 72 7.44 4.45 -2.86
C VAL A 72 6.22 3.72 -2.27
N SER A 73 5.67 4.23 -1.16
CA SER A 73 4.49 3.63 -0.55
C SER A 73 3.22 3.80 -1.38
N CYS A 74 3.06 4.93 -2.06
CA CYS A 74 2.03 5.10 -3.06
C CYS A 74 2.27 4.18 -4.26
N ALA A 75 3.51 3.95 -4.71
CA ALA A 75 3.79 3.05 -5.82
C ALA A 75 3.30 1.63 -5.51
N SER A 76 3.58 1.11 -4.31
CA SER A 76 3.14 -0.24 -3.92
C SER A 76 1.62 -0.35 -3.78
N ARG A 77 0.96 0.71 -3.30
CA ARG A 77 -0.48 0.73 -3.03
C ARG A 77 -1.31 1.03 -4.28
N LEU A 78 -0.93 2.08 -5.01
CA LEU A 78 -1.53 2.56 -6.26
C LEU A 78 -1.18 1.62 -7.41
N GLY A 79 -1.82 0.46 -7.42
CA GLY A 79 -1.61 -0.58 -8.40
C GLY A 79 -2.89 -1.01 -9.10
N VAL A 80 -2.81 -2.17 -9.74
CA VAL A 80 -3.96 -2.86 -10.33
C VAL A 80 -5.08 -3.06 -9.31
N GLY A 81 -4.76 -3.19 -8.01
CA GLY A 81 -5.75 -3.29 -6.93
C GLY A 81 -6.74 -2.12 -6.86
N ASN A 82 -6.31 -0.88 -7.15
CA ASN A 82 -7.19 0.29 -7.15
C ASN A 82 -8.12 0.33 -8.36
N ILE A 83 -7.83 -0.46 -9.39
CA ILE A 83 -8.59 -0.53 -10.63
C ILE A 83 -9.46 -1.79 -10.57
N THR A 84 -8.82 -2.96 -10.66
CA THR A 84 -9.50 -4.26 -10.69
C THR A 84 -9.94 -4.74 -9.32
N GLY A 85 -9.27 -4.35 -8.22
CA GLY A 85 -9.72 -4.70 -6.87
C GLY A 85 -11.02 -3.97 -6.51
N VAL A 86 -11.16 -2.70 -6.91
CA VAL A 86 -12.41 -1.93 -6.79
C VAL A 86 -13.50 -2.53 -7.66
N ALA A 87 -13.22 -2.81 -8.94
CA ALA A 87 -14.20 -3.48 -9.81
C ALA A 87 -14.60 -4.86 -9.27
N SER A 88 -13.65 -5.64 -8.74
CA SER A 88 -13.95 -6.91 -8.07
C SER A 88 -14.82 -6.71 -6.83
N ALA A 89 -14.62 -5.63 -6.06
CA ALA A 89 -15.44 -5.31 -4.91
C ALA A 89 -16.89 -5.04 -5.32
N VAL A 90 -17.10 -4.28 -6.41
CA VAL A 90 -18.43 -4.02 -6.97
C VAL A 90 -19.08 -5.31 -7.49
N ILE A 91 -18.34 -6.14 -8.24
CA ILE A 91 -18.87 -7.39 -8.80
C ILE A 91 -19.27 -8.38 -7.70
N LEU A 92 -18.40 -8.57 -6.70
CA LEU A 92 -18.57 -9.62 -5.68
C LEU A 92 -19.42 -9.18 -4.48
N GLY A 93 -19.32 -7.91 -4.09
CA GLY A 93 -19.99 -7.38 -2.90
C GLY A 93 -21.04 -6.31 -3.20
N GLY A 94 -21.25 -5.96 -4.46
CA GLY A 94 -22.09 -4.84 -4.89
C GLY A 94 -21.45 -3.47 -4.60
N PRO A 95 -22.08 -2.37 -5.08
CA PRO A 95 -21.70 -0.99 -4.74
C PRO A 95 -21.49 -0.73 -3.24
N GLY A 96 -22.22 -1.44 -2.37
CA GLY A 96 -22.10 -1.33 -0.92
C GLY A 96 -20.70 -1.65 -0.37
N ALA A 97 -19.90 -2.46 -1.08
CA ALA A 97 -18.53 -2.77 -0.68
C ALA A 97 -17.63 -1.52 -0.67
N ILE A 98 -17.94 -0.51 -1.50
CA ILE A 98 -17.16 0.73 -1.60
C ILE A 98 -17.23 1.55 -0.31
N PHE A 99 -18.39 1.59 0.34
CA PHE A 99 -18.53 2.23 1.66
C PHE A 99 -17.58 1.61 2.68
N TRP A 100 -17.51 0.29 2.69
CA TRP A 100 -16.65 -0.44 3.62
C TRP A 100 -15.17 -0.29 3.27
N MET A 101 -14.80 -0.14 2.00
CA MET A 101 -13.46 0.31 1.60
C MET A 101 -13.15 1.69 2.20
N TRP A 102 -14.06 2.66 2.11
CA TRP A 102 -13.86 3.98 2.74
C TRP A 102 -13.66 3.88 4.25
N MET A 103 -14.46 3.06 4.93
CA MET A 103 -14.32 2.86 6.37
C MET A 103 -12.97 2.26 6.73
N THR A 104 -12.47 1.28 5.97
CA THR A 104 -11.13 0.72 6.21
C THR A 104 -10.03 1.77 6.04
N ALA A 105 -10.13 2.67 5.07
CA ALA A 105 -9.12 3.71 4.86
C ALA A 105 -9.20 4.82 5.90
N ALA A 106 -10.41 5.28 6.22
CA ALA A 106 -10.67 6.31 7.22
C ALA A 106 -10.17 5.90 8.61
N LEU A 107 -10.37 4.63 8.98
CA LEU A 107 -9.89 4.08 10.26
C LEU A 107 -8.42 3.63 10.16
N GLY A 108 -8.04 3.05 9.03
CA GLY A 108 -6.70 2.55 8.73
C GLY A 108 -5.64 3.65 8.68
N GLY A 109 -5.99 4.89 8.36
CA GLY A 109 -5.06 6.02 8.43
C GLY A 109 -4.42 6.20 9.81
N ALA A 110 -5.19 5.92 10.89
CA ALA A 110 -4.65 5.95 12.25
C ALA A 110 -3.68 4.78 12.52
N SER A 111 -4.02 3.58 12.02
CA SER A 111 -3.12 2.42 12.08
C SER A 111 -1.82 2.69 11.32
N ALA A 112 -1.91 3.21 10.09
CA ALA A 112 -0.78 3.58 9.22
C ALA A 112 0.16 4.60 9.88
N PHE A 113 -0.41 5.60 10.56
CA PHE A 113 0.35 6.53 11.38
C PHE A 113 1.17 5.81 12.46
N VAL A 114 0.53 4.90 13.21
CA VAL A 114 1.17 4.18 14.32
C VAL A 114 2.28 3.27 13.80
N GLU A 115 2.01 2.40 12.83
CA GLU A 115 3.01 1.45 12.31
C GLU A 115 4.22 2.17 11.69
N SER A 116 4.00 3.27 10.97
CA SER A 116 5.09 4.06 10.36
C SER A 116 5.89 4.83 11.41
N THR A 117 5.24 5.33 12.46
CA THR A 117 5.91 5.95 13.62
C THR A 117 6.80 4.93 14.34
N LEU A 118 6.31 3.70 14.54
CA LEU A 118 7.08 2.64 15.19
C LEU A 118 8.24 2.17 14.33
N ALA A 119 8.07 2.08 13.00
CA ALA A 119 9.17 1.77 12.09
C ALA A 119 10.27 2.83 12.13
N GLN A 120 9.94 4.12 12.23
CA GLN A 120 10.92 5.17 12.46
C GLN A 120 11.58 5.07 13.84
N LEU A 121 10.80 4.81 14.89
CA LEU A 121 11.31 4.72 16.26
C LEU A 121 12.33 3.59 16.43
N TYR A 122 12.07 2.44 15.80
CA TYR A 122 12.90 1.24 15.90
C TYR A 122 13.75 0.97 14.66
N LYS A 123 14.00 2.01 13.83
CA LYS A 123 14.92 1.90 12.71
C LYS A 123 16.36 1.70 13.19
N VAL A 124 17.16 1.04 12.37
CA VAL A 124 18.59 0.82 12.57
C VAL A 124 19.38 1.53 11.48
N LYS A 125 20.57 2.01 11.82
CA LYS A 125 21.52 2.54 10.84
C LYS A 125 22.26 1.37 10.19
N THR A 126 22.33 1.35 8.88
CA THR A 126 23.10 0.34 8.14
C THR A 126 24.58 0.76 8.05
N PRO A 127 25.53 -0.19 7.92
CA PRO A 127 26.95 0.12 7.73
C PRO A 127 27.21 0.97 6.48
N GLU A 128 26.36 0.88 5.48
CA GLU A 128 26.43 1.64 4.23
C GLU A 128 25.91 3.09 4.36
N GLY A 129 25.53 3.52 5.57
CA GLY A 129 25.12 4.90 5.86
C GLY A 129 23.63 5.19 5.69
N GLY A 130 22.81 4.17 5.40
CA GLY A 130 21.35 4.28 5.29
C GLY A 130 20.62 3.91 6.57
N PHE A 131 19.28 3.87 6.50
CA PHE A 131 18.43 3.37 7.57
C PHE A 131 17.54 2.24 7.08
N GLN A 132 17.20 1.32 7.98
CA GLN A 132 16.18 0.33 7.75
C GLN A 132 15.28 0.18 8.97
N GLY A 133 13.99 0.04 8.73
CA GLY A 133 12.98 -0.16 9.75
C GLY A 133 11.78 -0.89 9.18
N GLY A 134 10.76 -1.07 10.00
CA GLY A 134 9.56 -1.83 9.65
C GLY A 134 9.22 -2.86 10.73
N PRO A 135 8.19 -3.69 10.49
CA PRO A 135 7.69 -4.59 11.52
C PRO A 135 8.68 -5.67 11.93
N SER A 136 9.49 -6.17 10.99
CA SER A 136 10.56 -7.12 11.31
C SER A 136 11.50 -6.61 12.41
N TYR A 137 11.73 -5.30 12.50
CA TYR A 137 12.57 -4.66 13.53
C TYR A 137 11.85 -4.47 14.86
N TYR A 138 10.66 -3.88 14.87
CA TYR A 138 9.95 -3.64 16.14
C TYR A 138 9.35 -4.91 16.74
N LEU A 139 9.05 -5.95 15.93
CA LEU A 139 8.62 -7.26 16.43
C LEU A 139 9.69 -7.87 17.35
N VAL A 140 10.96 -7.78 16.99
CA VAL A 140 12.05 -8.30 17.83
C VAL A 140 12.20 -7.50 19.13
N LYS A 141 11.91 -6.20 19.11
CA LYS A 141 11.96 -5.37 20.32
C LYS A 141 10.89 -5.78 21.33
N ILE A 142 9.73 -6.24 20.88
CA ILE A 142 8.64 -6.73 21.73
C ILE A 142 8.87 -8.18 22.17
N PHE A 143 8.98 -9.09 21.19
CA PHE A 143 8.96 -10.53 21.43
C PHE A 143 10.32 -11.07 21.87
N LYS A 144 11.39 -10.26 21.80
CA LYS A 144 12.78 -10.63 22.14
C LYS A 144 13.32 -11.85 21.40
N HIS A 145 12.63 -12.29 20.35
CA HIS A 145 12.99 -13.44 19.54
C HIS A 145 13.07 -13.05 18.07
N ARG A 146 14.26 -13.20 17.47
CA ARG A 146 14.55 -12.84 16.07
C ARG A 146 13.64 -13.58 15.07
N TRP A 147 13.24 -14.81 15.38
CA TRP A 147 12.45 -15.64 14.47
C TRP A 147 11.08 -15.02 14.13
N VAL A 148 10.46 -14.27 15.04
CA VAL A 148 9.16 -13.62 14.78
C VAL A 148 9.28 -12.58 13.66
N GLY A 149 10.34 -11.75 13.72
CA GLY A 149 10.64 -10.80 12.64
C GLY A 149 11.05 -11.51 11.34
N VAL A 150 11.67 -12.69 11.41
CA VAL A 150 12.02 -13.49 10.22
C VAL A 150 10.76 -14.06 9.56
N VAL A 151 9.80 -14.58 10.33
CA VAL A 151 8.51 -15.05 9.78
C VAL A 151 7.78 -13.90 9.11
N PHE A 152 7.70 -12.73 9.76
CA PHE A 152 7.10 -11.54 9.13
C PHE A 152 7.80 -11.17 7.82
N ALA A 153 9.14 -11.09 7.85
CA ALA A 153 9.94 -10.75 6.67
C ALA A 153 9.76 -11.76 5.52
N LEU A 154 9.69 -13.05 5.81
CA LEU A 154 9.43 -14.09 4.81
C LEU A 154 8.02 -13.99 4.24
N SER A 155 7.00 -13.78 5.07
CA SER A 155 5.61 -13.58 4.61
C SER A 155 5.51 -12.36 3.68
N LEU A 156 6.17 -11.26 4.03
CA LEU A 156 6.26 -10.07 3.18
C LEU A 156 6.99 -10.39 1.88
N ILE A 157 8.16 -11.05 1.93
CA ILE A 157 8.92 -11.41 0.74
C ILE A 157 8.06 -12.27 -0.21
N ILE A 158 7.32 -13.25 0.31
CA ILE A 158 6.48 -14.12 -0.53
C ILE A 158 5.33 -13.32 -1.16
N THR A 159 4.66 -12.49 -0.36
CA THR A 159 3.56 -11.63 -0.82
C THR A 159 4.03 -10.69 -1.94
N PHE A 160 5.11 -9.94 -1.69
CA PHE A 160 5.55 -8.83 -2.54
C PHE A 160 6.50 -9.24 -3.68
N SER A 161 7.24 -10.35 -3.56
CA SER A 161 8.12 -10.84 -4.64
C SER A 161 7.41 -11.74 -5.64
N TYR A 162 6.38 -12.45 -5.21
CA TYR A 162 5.72 -13.48 -6.02
C TYR A 162 4.25 -13.18 -6.22
N GLY A 163 3.45 -13.13 -5.14
CA GLY A 163 2.01 -12.92 -5.22
C GLY A 163 1.65 -11.64 -5.98
N PHE A 164 2.04 -10.48 -5.45
CA PHE A 164 1.72 -9.19 -6.07
C PHE A 164 2.40 -9.02 -7.43
N GLN A 165 3.65 -9.43 -7.62
CA GLN A 165 4.32 -9.29 -8.92
C GLN A 165 3.58 -10.04 -10.03
N MET A 166 3.13 -11.27 -9.75
CA MET A 166 2.39 -12.06 -10.71
C MET A 166 1.03 -11.41 -11.03
N LEU A 167 0.33 -10.89 -10.01
CA LEU A 167 -0.96 -10.22 -10.18
C LEU A 167 -0.87 -8.94 -11.01
N GLN A 168 0.12 -8.09 -10.72
CA GLN A 168 0.34 -6.85 -11.47
C GLN A 168 0.65 -7.17 -12.94
N ALA A 169 1.57 -8.12 -13.18
CA ALA A 169 1.97 -8.53 -14.52
C ALA A 169 0.81 -9.15 -15.33
N ASN A 170 0.02 -10.02 -14.70
CA ASN A 170 -1.15 -10.64 -15.32
C ASN A 170 -2.18 -9.59 -15.78
N ALA A 171 -2.44 -8.58 -14.95
CA ALA A 171 -3.43 -7.56 -15.28
C ALA A 171 -3.01 -6.67 -16.45
N VAL A 172 -1.70 -6.42 -16.63
CA VAL A 172 -1.20 -5.75 -17.84
C VAL A 172 -1.52 -6.59 -19.07
N THR A 173 -1.19 -7.89 -19.05
CA THR A 173 -1.52 -8.81 -20.15
C THR A 173 -3.02 -8.80 -20.45
N ALA A 174 -3.87 -8.97 -19.44
CA ALA A 174 -5.32 -9.00 -19.60
C ALA A 174 -5.86 -7.69 -20.20
N SER A 175 -5.32 -6.54 -19.77
CA SER A 175 -5.73 -5.23 -20.33
C SER A 175 -5.32 -5.06 -21.79
N LEU A 176 -4.17 -5.62 -22.20
CA LEU A 176 -3.68 -5.53 -23.58
C LEU A 176 -4.39 -6.53 -24.50
N GLN A 177 -4.73 -7.72 -24.01
CA GLN A 177 -5.53 -8.70 -24.75
C GLN A 177 -6.90 -8.15 -25.16
N ARG A 178 -7.52 -7.27 -24.35
CA ARG A 178 -8.75 -6.59 -24.76
C ARG A 178 -8.59 -5.69 -25.99
N ASN A 179 -7.39 -5.12 -26.21
CA ASN A 179 -7.11 -4.24 -27.34
C ASN A 179 -6.61 -5.00 -28.58
N PHE A 180 -5.75 -5.99 -28.37
CA PHE A 180 -5.06 -6.72 -29.43
C PHE A 180 -5.64 -8.12 -29.71
N GLY A 181 -6.63 -8.56 -28.94
CA GLY A 181 -7.18 -9.92 -28.95
C GLY A 181 -6.40 -10.90 -28.07
N ASP A 182 -6.95 -12.09 -27.88
CA ASP A 182 -6.43 -13.13 -26.98
C ASP A 182 -5.27 -13.96 -27.58
N SER A 183 -4.51 -13.37 -28.51
CA SER A 183 -3.37 -14.06 -29.12
C SER A 183 -2.27 -14.30 -28.08
N PRO A 184 -1.66 -15.51 -28.02
CA PRO A 184 -0.51 -15.78 -27.14
C PRO A 184 0.66 -14.80 -27.35
N TRP A 185 0.79 -14.22 -28.55
CA TRP A 185 1.81 -13.21 -28.85
C TRP A 185 1.68 -11.93 -28.03
N VAL A 186 0.46 -11.55 -27.62
CA VAL A 186 0.24 -10.41 -26.72
C VAL A 186 0.80 -10.71 -25.34
N ALA A 187 0.56 -11.93 -24.83
CA ALA A 187 1.10 -12.40 -23.56
C ALA A 187 2.63 -12.44 -23.58
N TYR A 188 3.23 -13.02 -24.64
CA TYR A 188 4.69 -13.08 -24.78
C TYR A 188 5.33 -11.71 -24.95
N GLY A 189 4.74 -10.82 -25.74
CA GLY A 189 5.22 -9.44 -25.91
C GLY A 189 5.18 -8.66 -24.59
N THR A 190 4.07 -8.78 -23.85
CA THR A 190 3.93 -8.18 -22.51
C THR A 190 4.98 -8.73 -21.55
N ALA A 191 5.18 -10.05 -21.53
CA ALA A 191 6.18 -10.69 -20.68
C ALA A 191 7.59 -10.16 -20.97
N ILE A 192 7.98 -10.02 -22.23
CA ILE A 192 9.30 -9.48 -22.61
C ILE A 192 9.46 -8.04 -22.12
N ILE A 193 8.50 -7.16 -22.41
CA ILE A 193 8.56 -5.75 -22.04
C ILE A 193 8.62 -5.59 -20.51
N MET A 194 7.69 -6.24 -19.80
CA MET A 194 7.62 -6.17 -18.33
C MET A 194 8.89 -6.74 -17.69
N THR A 195 9.45 -7.84 -18.23
CA THR A 195 10.68 -8.44 -17.74
C THR A 195 11.88 -7.50 -17.90
N LEU A 196 12.02 -6.84 -19.05
CA LEU A 196 13.14 -5.91 -19.31
C LEU A 196 13.08 -4.69 -18.37
N LEU A 197 11.90 -4.07 -18.26
CA LEU A 197 11.72 -2.91 -17.39
C LEU A 197 11.87 -3.26 -15.91
N THR A 198 11.30 -4.39 -15.49
CA THR A 198 11.45 -4.89 -14.12
C THR A 198 12.91 -5.20 -13.83
N SER A 199 13.65 -5.79 -14.77
CA SER A 199 15.08 -6.07 -14.59
C SER A 199 15.86 -4.78 -14.34
N TYR A 200 15.62 -3.74 -15.14
CA TYR A 200 16.29 -2.45 -14.94
C TYR A 200 16.07 -1.89 -13.53
N ALA A 201 14.82 -1.88 -13.06
CA ALA A 201 14.49 -1.37 -11.72
C ALA A 201 15.02 -2.28 -10.59
N VAL A 202 14.81 -3.60 -10.72
CA VAL A 202 15.23 -4.59 -9.73
C VAL A 202 16.73 -4.61 -9.60
N PHE A 203 17.53 -4.50 -10.65
CA PHE A 203 18.99 -4.47 -10.52
C PHE A 203 19.53 -3.09 -10.11
N GLY A 204 18.73 -2.02 -10.25
CA GLY A 204 19.09 -0.67 -9.84
C GLY A 204 19.05 -0.40 -8.33
N GLY A 205 18.26 -1.17 -7.57
CA GLY A 205 18.16 -1.06 -6.11
C GLY A 205 17.33 0.13 -5.59
N GLN A 206 17.22 0.25 -4.26
CA GLN A 206 16.32 1.20 -3.58
C GLN A 206 16.41 2.66 -4.04
N LYS A 207 17.61 3.20 -4.32
CA LYS A 207 17.78 4.61 -4.75
C LYS A 207 17.16 4.87 -6.12
N ILE A 208 17.36 3.96 -7.08
CA ILE A 208 16.76 4.06 -8.43
C ILE A 208 15.24 3.91 -8.31
N ILE A 209 14.77 2.95 -7.52
CA ILE A 209 13.33 2.75 -7.30
C ILE A 209 12.67 4.02 -6.75
N ALA A 210 13.25 4.65 -5.74
CA ALA A 210 12.73 5.89 -5.16
C ALA A 210 12.68 7.02 -6.21
N LYS A 211 13.76 7.20 -6.99
CA LYS A 211 13.86 8.24 -8.03
C LYS A 211 12.87 8.02 -9.18
N VAL A 212 12.62 6.77 -9.58
CA VAL A 212 11.64 6.46 -10.62
C VAL A 212 10.22 6.65 -10.08
N SER A 213 9.98 6.23 -8.84
CA SER A 213 8.67 6.34 -8.18
C SER A 213 8.23 7.79 -8.01
N GLU A 214 9.16 8.71 -7.72
CA GLU A 214 8.84 10.13 -7.53
C GLU A 214 8.25 10.80 -8.78
N VAL A 215 8.51 10.24 -9.97
CA VAL A 215 8.02 10.75 -11.26
C VAL A 215 6.81 9.96 -11.75
N ILE A 216 6.90 8.63 -11.76
CA ILE A 216 5.85 7.78 -12.33
C ILE A 216 4.56 7.86 -11.52
N VAL A 217 4.65 7.89 -10.18
CA VAL A 217 3.48 7.82 -9.31
C VAL A 217 2.58 9.05 -9.44
N PRO A 218 3.08 10.30 -9.37
CA PRO A 218 2.24 11.47 -9.63
C PRO A 218 1.64 11.46 -11.03
N PHE A 219 2.43 11.09 -12.05
CA PHE A 219 1.96 11.06 -13.44
C PHE A 219 0.78 10.08 -13.62
N MET A 220 0.94 8.84 -13.15
CA MET A 220 -0.10 7.81 -13.30
C MET A 220 -1.36 8.14 -12.48
N ALA A 221 -1.19 8.63 -11.24
CA ALA A 221 -2.32 8.96 -10.37
C ALA A 221 -3.11 10.16 -10.92
N VAL A 222 -2.43 11.24 -11.32
CA VAL A 222 -3.09 12.43 -11.88
C VAL A 222 -3.77 12.10 -13.20
N GLY A 223 -3.11 11.37 -14.10
CA GLY A 223 -3.70 10.97 -15.39
C GLY A 223 -4.98 10.17 -15.21
N PHE A 224 -4.97 9.16 -14.34
CA PHE A 224 -6.15 8.35 -14.05
C PHE A 224 -7.27 9.15 -13.38
N LEU A 225 -6.93 10.05 -12.46
CA LEU A 225 -7.90 10.93 -11.81
C LEU A 225 -8.57 11.87 -12.81
N LEU A 226 -7.82 12.45 -13.76
CA LEU A 226 -8.39 13.35 -14.77
C LEU A 226 -9.45 12.66 -15.63
N VAL A 227 -9.18 11.44 -16.10
CA VAL A 227 -10.16 10.68 -16.90
C VAL A 227 -11.35 10.24 -16.06
N SER A 228 -11.12 9.82 -14.80
CA SER A 228 -12.20 9.49 -13.88
C SER A 228 -13.10 10.70 -13.62
N LEU A 229 -12.52 11.87 -13.38
CA LEU A 229 -13.25 13.12 -13.20
C LEU A 229 -14.02 13.52 -14.46
N ALA A 230 -13.47 13.28 -15.66
CA ALA A 230 -14.19 13.51 -16.91
C ALA A 230 -15.42 12.58 -17.03
N VAL A 231 -15.30 11.29 -16.73
CA VAL A 231 -16.43 10.34 -16.70
C VAL A 231 -17.50 10.79 -15.71
N ILE A 232 -17.07 11.20 -14.51
CA ILE A 232 -17.95 11.71 -13.45
C ILE A 232 -18.67 12.98 -13.91
N ALA A 233 -17.97 13.92 -14.53
CA ALA A 233 -18.55 15.16 -15.03
C ALA A 233 -19.61 14.90 -16.12
N LEU A 234 -19.34 13.95 -17.03
CA LEU A 234 -20.30 13.52 -18.06
C LEU A 234 -21.55 12.84 -17.50
N ASN A 235 -21.47 12.29 -16.29
CA ASN A 235 -22.54 11.54 -15.64
C ASN A 235 -22.94 12.16 -14.29
N VAL A 236 -22.72 13.46 -14.10
CA VAL A 236 -22.88 14.12 -12.79
C VAL A 236 -24.29 13.98 -12.23
N GLN A 237 -25.30 13.91 -13.10
CA GLN A 237 -26.71 13.74 -12.71
C GLN A 237 -26.98 12.38 -12.05
N LYS A 238 -26.15 11.37 -12.31
CA LYS A 238 -26.29 10.03 -11.74
C LYS A 238 -25.64 9.90 -10.36
N LEU A 239 -24.82 10.87 -9.92
CA LEU A 239 -24.14 10.81 -8.63
C LEU A 239 -25.07 10.57 -7.45
N PRO A 240 -26.22 11.27 -7.30
CA PRO A 240 -27.14 11.00 -6.20
C PRO A 240 -27.64 9.55 -6.17
N HIS A 241 -27.91 8.97 -7.35
CA HIS A 241 -28.33 7.58 -7.46
C HIS A 241 -27.21 6.61 -7.07
N VAL A 242 -25.99 6.82 -7.58
CA VAL A 242 -24.81 5.99 -7.27
C VAL A 242 -24.49 6.02 -5.77
N PHE A 243 -24.47 7.20 -5.15
CA PHE A 243 -24.29 7.28 -3.69
C PHE A 243 -25.45 6.62 -2.95
N GLY A 244 -26.69 6.82 -3.40
CA GLY A 244 -27.86 6.12 -2.87
C GLY A 244 -27.71 4.60 -2.89
N GLN A 245 -27.21 4.03 -3.99
CA GLN A 245 -26.92 2.60 -4.12
C GLN A 245 -25.78 2.14 -3.19
N ILE A 246 -24.68 2.90 -3.12
CA ILE A 246 -23.56 2.58 -2.22
C ILE A 246 -24.05 2.50 -0.77
N PHE A 247 -24.78 3.51 -0.29
CA PHE A 247 -25.26 3.51 1.10
C PHE A 247 -26.34 2.47 1.36
N SER A 248 -27.32 2.31 0.46
CA SER A 248 -28.41 1.34 0.67
C SER A 248 -27.90 -0.10 0.70
N MET A 249 -26.96 -0.44 -0.18
CA MET A 249 -26.39 -1.79 -0.25
C MET A 249 -25.34 -2.05 0.83
N ALA A 250 -24.67 -1.01 1.34
CA ALA A 250 -23.68 -1.16 2.41
C ALA A 250 -24.30 -1.61 3.74
N PHE A 251 -25.55 -1.23 3.98
CA PHE A 251 -26.32 -1.55 5.20
C PHE A 251 -27.46 -2.53 4.96
N ASN A 252 -27.46 -3.23 3.80
CA ASN A 252 -28.42 -4.30 3.58
C ASN A 252 -28.00 -5.55 4.37
N PHE A 253 -28.54 -5.67 5.59
CA PHE A 253 -28.27 -6.79 6.49
C PHE A 253 -29.17 -8.02 6.25
N GLU A 254 -30.10 -7.97 5.28
CA GLU A 254 -31.05 -9.06 5.04
C GLU A 254 -30.36 -10.38 4.63
N SER A 255 -29.12 -10.32 4.16
CA SER A 255 -28.29 -11.47 3.76
C SER A 255 -27.35 -12.00 4.86
N VAL A 256 -27.30 -11.39 6.05
CA VAL A 256 -26.31 -11.73 7.11
C VAL A 256 -26.67 -13.01 7.88
N SER A 257 -27.90 -13.53 7.72
CA SER A 257 -28.35 -14.78 8.35
C SER A 257 -27.60 -16.03 7.88
N GLY A 258 -26.90 -15.97 6.73
CA GLY A 258 -26.07 -17.05 6.18
C GLY A 258 -24.57 -16.99 6.53
N GLY A 259 -24.13 -16.00 7.31
CA GLY A 259 -22.72 -15.75 7.66
C GLY A 259 -22.15 -14.50 6.98
N PHE A 260 -21.06 -13.95 7.55
CA PHE A 260 -20.47 -12.69 7.08
C PHE A 260 -19.65 -12.81 5.77
N SER A 261 -19.32 -14.02 5.34
CA SER A 261 -18.47 -14.26 4.16
C SER A 261 -19.22 -13.93 2.85
N GLY A 262 -18.63 -13.09 2.00
CA GLY A 262 -19.23 -12.66 0.73
C GLY A 262 -20.17 -11.46 0.84
N THR A 263 -20.42 -10.94 2.05
CA THR A 263 -21.16 -9.70 2.25
C THR A 263 -20.38 -8.48 1.73
N ALA A 264 -21.10 -7.40 1.42
CA ALA A 264 -20.50 -6.09 1.10
C ALA A 264 -19.44 -5.67 2.13
N ILE A 265 -19.68 -5.97 3.42
CA ILE A 265 -18.73 -5.72 4.51
C ILE A 265 -17.44 -6.51 4.31
N SER A 266 -17.53 -7.84 4.21
CA SER A 266 -16.35 -8.71 4.11
C SER A 266 -15.54 -8.45 2.84
N ILE A 267 -16.22 -8.23 1.71
CA ILE A 267 -15.59 -7.94 0.42
C ILE A 267 -14.96 -6.55 0.44
N GLY A 268 -15.69 -5.54 0.93
CA GLY A 268 -15.19 -4.16 1.04
C GLY A 268 -13.97 -4.07 1.96
N LEU A 269 -13.96 -4.79 3.07
CA LEU A 269 -12.79 -4.86 3.95
C LEU A 269 -11.61 -5.60 3.32
N ARG A 270 -11.83 -6.76 2.69
CA ARG A 270 -10.77 -7.52 2.02
C ARG A 270 -10.12 -6.70 0.89
N ARG A 271 -10.93 -6.05 0.06
CA ARG A 271 -10.44 -5.21 -1.05
C ARG A 271 -9.89 -3.88 -0.55
N GLY A 272 -10.43 -3.32 0.53
CA GLY A 272 -9.88 -2.17 1.23
C GLY A 272 -8.48 -2.41 1.77
N LEU A 273 -8.25 -3.52 2.49
CA LEU A 273 -6.93 -3.90 2.99
C LEU A 273 -5.94 -4.12 1.84
N TYR A 274 -6.35 -4.80 0.77
CA TYR A 274 -5.50 -5.03 -0.39
C TYR A 274 -5.06 -3.71 -1.05
N SER A 275 -5.92 -2.69 -1.04
CA SER A 275 -5.67 -1.37 -1.61
C SER A 275 -4.72 -0.55 -0.73
N ASN A 276 -5.08 -0.29 0.53
CA ASN A 276 -4.34 0.66 1.36
C ASN A 276 -3.30 0.02 2.29
N GLU A 277 -3.31 -1.30 2.46
CA GLU A 277 -2.37 -2.06 3.28
C GLU A 277 -2.27 -1.59 4.76
N ALA A 278 -3.26 -0.84 5.25
CA ALA A 278 -3.18 -0.23 6.58
C ALA A 278 -3.26 -1.29 7.69
N GLY A 279 -2.25 -1.30 8.56
CA GLY A 279 -2.15 -2.29 9.64
C GLY A 279 -1.58 -3.65 9.19
N MET A 280 -1.27 -3.83 7.90
CA MET A 280 -0.58 -5.01 7.39
C MET A 280 0.92 -5.00 7.71
N GLY A 281 1.53 -3.82 7.85
CA GLY A 281 2.96 -3.67 8.14
C GLY A 281 3.88 -3.67 6.91
N SER A 282 3.37 -3.50 5.69
CA SER A 282 4.18 -3.35 4.47
C SER A 282 4.77 -1.95 4.32
N ALA A 283 3.94 -0.90 4.25
CA ALA A 283 4.37 0.49 4.08
C ALA A 283 5.40 1.02 5.10
N PRO A 284 5.40 0.60 6.38
CA PRO A 284 6.41 1.02 7.33
C PRO A 284 7.86 0.67 6.92
N ASN A 285 8.05 -0.29 6.01
CA ASN A 285 9.38 -0.63 5.48
C ASN A 285 9.98 0.49 4.62
N ALA A 286 9.17 1.33 3.96
CA ALA A 286 9.64 2.56 3.33
C ALA A 286 9.71 3.71 4.33
N ALA A 287 8.74 3.81 5.25
CA ALA A 287 8.78 4.83 6.28
C ALA A 287 10.08 4.77 7.09
N GLY A 288 10.55 3.57 7.45
CA GLY A 288 11.74 3.35 8.29
C GLY A 288 13.09 3.65 7.64
N THR A 289 13.15 3.89 6.33
CA THR A 289 14.42 4.22 5.64
C THR A 289 14.71 5.71 5.59
N VAL A 290 13.72 6.55 5.93
CA VAL A 290 13.85 8.01 5.92
C VAL A 290 14.73 8.47 7.08
N ASP A 291 15.65 9.39 6.78
CA ASP A 291 16.36 10.15 7.81
C ASP A 291 15.54 11.39 8.18
N ASP A 292 14.72 11.24 9.22
CA ASP A 292 13.88 12.31 9.75
C ASP A 292 14.35 12.77 11.14
N THR A 293 13.95 13.96 11.55
CA THR A 293 14.29 14.53 12.87
C THR A 293 13.33 14.08 13.96
N HIS A 294 12.17 13.51 13.60
CA HIS A 294 11.18 13.03 14.56
C HIS A 294 10.32 11.88 14.00
N PRO A 295 10.14 10.74 14.70
CA PRO A 295 9.42 9.57 14.17
C PRO A 295 7.97 9.84 13.74
N ALA A 296 7.23 10.65 14.50
CA ALA A 296 5.85 11.01 14.18
C ALA A 296 5.67 11.66 12.79
N LYS A 297 6.69 12.33 12.24
CA LYS A 297 6.58 12.99 10.94
C LYS A 297 6.31 11.99 9.83
N GLN A 298 7.03 10.86 9.81
CA GLN A 298 6.76 9.80 8.85
C GLN A 298 5.42 9.11 9.11
N GLY A 299 4.98 9.00 10.36
CA GLY A 299 3.60 8.61 10.66
C GLY A 299 2.57 9.50 9.94
N LEU A 300 2.74 10.82 10.06
CA LEU A 300 1.82 11.80 9.48
C LEU A 300 1.88 11.87 7.95
N VAL A 301 3.05 11.62 7.37
CA VAL A 301 3.23 11.53 5.93
C VAL A 301 2.57 10.24 5.39
N GLN A 302 2.87 9.08 5.99
CA GLN A 302 2.46 7.78 5.47
C GLN A 302 0.96 7.48 5.63
N MET A 303 0.29 8.11 6.60
CA MET A 303 -1.17 8.05 6.68
C MET A 303 -1.84 8.73 5.46
N LEU A 304 -1.19 9.70 4.80
CA LEU A 304 -1.73 10.32 3.59
C LEU A 304 -1.81 9.34 2.42
N ALA A 305 -0.85 8.42 2.31
CA ALA A 305 -0.89 7.40 1.27
C ALA A 305 -2.15 6.53 1.38
N VAL A 306 -2.67 6.27 2.58
CA VAL A 306 -3.95 5.54 2.77
C VAL A 306 -5.14 6.34 2.23
N HIS A 307 -5.17 7.66 2.47
CA HIS A 307 -6.25 8.51 1.99
C HIS A 307 -6.19 8.74 0.47
N ILE A 308 -4.99 8.98 -0.08
CA ILE A 308 -4.79 9.14 -1.53
C ILE A 308 -5.22 7.86 -2.25
N ASP A 309 -4.83 6.72 -1.72
CA ASP A 309 -5.18 5.40 -2.26
C ASP A 309 -6.70 5.16 -2.29
N THR A 310 -7.33 5.11 -1.13
CA THR A 310 -8.70 4.59 -1.08
C THR A 310 -9.75 5.69 -1.16
N LEU A 311 -9.57 6.79 -0.42
CA LEU A 311 -10.58 7.86 -0.36
C LEU A 311 -10.62 8.69 -1.64
N ILE A 312 -9.48 8.84 -2.32
CA ILE A 312 -9.38 9.59 -3.58
C ILE A 312 -9.42 8.64 -4.77
N LEU A 313 -8.40 7.79 -4.93
CA LEU A 313 -8.25 7.00 -6.16
C LEU A 313 -9.30 5.89 -6.28
N CYS A 314 -9.50 5.05 -5.25
CA CYS A 314 -10.51 3.99 -5.33
C CYS A 314 -11.94 4.54 -5.44
N THR A 315 -12.22 5.69 -4.80
CA THR A 315 -13.50 6.40 -5.01
C THR A 315 -13.65 6.84 -6.46
N ALA A 316 -12.60 7.41 -7.07
CA ALA A 316 -12.62 7.81 -8.47
C ALA A 316 -12.86 6.61 -9.39
N THR A 317 -12.20 5.46 -9.14
CA THR A 317 -12.44 4.20 -9.86
C THR A 317 -13.88 3.73 -9.69
N ALA A 318 -14.41 3.71 -8.45
CA ALA A 318 -15.76 3.24 -8.18
C ALA A 318 -16.81 4.08 -8.92
N LEU A 319 -16.65 5.41 -8.91
CA LEU A 319 -17.52 6.31 -9.65
C LEU A 319 -17.33 6.19 -11.17
N LEU A 320 -16.11 5.98 -11.65
CA LEU A 320 -15.81 5.70 -13.06
C LEU A 320 -16.53 4.43 -13.54
N ILE A 321 -16.66 3.41 -12.68
CA ILE A 321 -17.39 2.16 -13.00
C ILE A 321 -18.90 2.36 -12.93
N LEU A 322 -19.41 2.97 -11.85
CA LEU A 322 -20.84 3.00 -11.54
C LEU A 322 -21.60 4.09 -12.30
N CYS A 323 -21.00 5.25 -12.55
CA CYS A 323 -21.70 6.37 -13.18
C CYS A 323 -22.11 6.08 -14.63
N PRO A 324 -21.28 5.44 -15.49
CA PRO A 324 -21.71 5.08 -16.84
C PRO A 324 -22.96 4.20 -16.88
N GLY A 325 -23.18 3.36 -15.86
CA GLY A 325 -24.33 2.45 -15.79
C GLY A 325 -24.11 1.14 -16.58
N VAL A 326 -22.85 0.78 -16.85
CA VAL A 326 -22.51 -0.54 -17.39
C VAL A 326 -22.86 -1.60 -16.35
N SER A 327 -23.53 -2.69 -16.78
CA SER A 327 -23.93 -3.76 -15.85
C SER A 327 -22.71 -4.40 -15.20
N TRP A 328 -22.79 -4.57 -13.88
CA TRP A 328 -21.84 -5.34 -13.08
C TRP A 328 -22.42 -6.71 -12.65
N GLU A 329 -23.67 -7.03 -13.03
CA GLU A 329 -24.39 -8.29 -12.74
C GLU A 329 -24.51 -9.20 -14.00
N GLY A 330 -24.26 -10.51 -13.87
CA GLY A 330 -24.62 -11.54 -14.87
C GLY A 330 -23.57 -11.90 -15.93
N LYS A 331 -23.80 -13.01 -16.66
CA LYS A 331 -22.88 -13.78 -17.55
C LYS A 331 -22.31 -13.01 -18.76
N ASP A 332 -21.50 -11.98 -18.50
CA ASP A 332 -20.09 -11.87 -18.87
C ASP A 332 -19.24 -11.73 -17.58
N GLY A 333 -19.77 -12.26 -16.47
CA GLY A 333 -19.10 -12.35 -15.19
C GLY A 333 -17.82 -13.16 -15.32
N GLY A 334 -16.67 -12.51 -15.15
CA GLY A 334 -15.41 -13.22 -15.09
C GLY A 334 -14.24 -12.41 -14.59
N TYR A 335 -14.11 -11.14 -15.01
CA TYR A 335 -12.86 -10.43 -14.76
C TYR A 335 -13.10 -8.94 -14.53
N ALA A 336 -12.55 -8.43 -13.44
CA ALA A 336 -12.69 -7.05 -13.02
C ALA A 336 -12.07 -6.01 -13.96
N MET A 337 -11.09 -6.42 -14.79
CA MET A 337 -10.46 -5.55 -15.78
C MET A 337 -11.41 -5.19 -16.95
N PRO A 338 -12.07 -6.15 -17.62
CA PRO A 338 -13.12 -5.87 -18.60
C PRO A 338 -14.20 -4.89 -18.14
N LEU A 339 -14.65 -4.95 -16.88
CA LEU A 339 -15.66 -4.02 -16.38
C LEU A 339 -15.18 -2.56 -16.41
N VAL A 340 -13.94 -2.31 -15.97
CA VAL A 340 -13.36 -0.97 -16.02
C VAL A 340 -13.21 -0.51 -17.47
N GLN A 341 -12.70 -1.38 -18.34
CA GLN A 341 -12.52 -1.07 -19.76
C GLN A 341 -13.85 -0.76 -20.44
N ALA A 342 -14.91 -1.53 -20.19
CA ALA A 342 -16.25 -1.29 -20.72
C ALA A 342 -16.85 0.03 -20.20
N ALA A 343 -16.65 0.37 -18.93
CA ALA A 343 -17.12 1.62 -18.36
C ALA A 343 -16.49 2.83 -19.07
N VAL A 344 -15.17 2.84 -19.28
CA VAL A 344 -14.48 3.95 -19.97
C VAL A 344 -14.75 3.94 -21.47
N GLU A 345 -14.80 2.76 -22.11
CA GLU A 345 -15.15 2.60 -23.52
C GLU A 345 -16.55 3.15 -23.82
N SER A 346 -17.52 2.95 -22.93
CA SER A 346 -18.87 3.49 -23.11
C SER A 346 -18.92 5.02 -23.18
N GLN A 347 -17.90 5.71 -22.65
CA GLN A 347 -17.84 7.16 -22.59
C GLN A 347 -16.91 7.75 -23.68
N PHE A 348 -15.83 7.04 -24.03
CA PHE A 348 -14.78 7.56 -24.92
C PHE A 348 -14.41 6.64 -26.09
N GLY A 349 -15.15 5.55 -26.30
CA GLY A 349 -14.88 4.56 -27.35
C GLY A 349 -13.48 3.96 -27.25
N ALA A 350 -12.84 3.75 -28.40
CA ALA A 350 -11.52 3.12 -28.49
C ALA A 350 -10.41 3.87 -27.71
N PHE A 351 -10.51 5.19 -27.58
CA PHE A 351 -9.57 5.96 -26.76
C PHE A 351 -9.61 5.49 -25.29
N GLY A 352 -10.81 5.20 -24.77
CA GLY A 352 -11.01 4.71 -23.42
C GLY A 352 -10.31 3.37 -23.16
N LEU A 353 -10.38 2.45 -24.11
CA LEU A 353 -9.71 1.14 -24.01
C LEU A 353 -8.18 1.27 -23.91
N TRP A 354 -7.58 2.06 -24.80
CA TRP A 354 -6.13 2.30 -24.80
C TRP A 354 -5.68 3.04 -23.54
N PHE A 355 -6.45 4.04 -23.11
CA PHE A 355 -6.16 4.79 -21.91
C PHE A 355 -6.10 3.89 -20.67
N VAL A 356 -7.07 2.98 -20.51
CA VAL A 356 -7.09 2.05 -19.36
C VAL A 356 -5.88 1.12 -19.43
N SER A 357 -5.53 0.56 -20.60
CA SER A 357 -4.38 -0.34 -20.70
C SER A 357 -3.04 0.34 -20.45
N ILE A 358 -2.87 1.58 -20.92
CA ILE A 358 -1.69 2.40 -20.61
C ILE A 358 -1.64 2.72 -19.10
N SER A 359 -2.79 3.08 -18.51
CA SER A 359 -2.88 3.34 -17.07
C SER A 359 -2.50 2.10 -16.26
N VAL A 360 -3.09 0.94 -16.58
CA VAL A 360 -2.80 -0.34 -15.93
C VAL A 360 -1.32 -0.69 -16.04
N PHE A 361 -0.70 -0.46 -17.19
CA PHE A 361 0.74 -0.66 -17.34
C PHE A 361 1.55 0.19 -16.35
N PHE A 362 1.28 1.49 -16.24
CA PHE A 362 1.99 2.36 -15.30
C PHE A 362 1.72 2.01 -13.84
N PHE A 363 0.47 1.71 -13.49
CA PHE A 363 0.06 1.28 -12.15
C PHE A 363 0.76 -0.04 -11.78
N ALA A 364 0.70 -1.04 -12.64
CA ALA A 364 1.34 -2.32 -12.43
C ALA A 364 2.86 -2.20 -12.32
N PHE A 365 3.49 -1.46 -13.23
CA PHE A 365 4.93 -1.24 -13.19
C PHE A 365 5.36 -0.46 -11.94
N GLY A 366 4.64 0.59 -11.58
CA GLY A 366 4.83 1.36 -10.35
C GLY A 366 4.77 0.48 -9.11
N THR A 367 3.77 -0.39 -9.01
CA THR A 367 3.66 -1.36 -7.92
C THR A 367 4.78 -2.39 -7.94
N ILE A 368 5.16 -2.90 -9.10
CA ILE A 368 6.26 -3.87 -9.21
C ILE A 368 7.56 -3.30 -8.65
N ILE A 369 7.90 -2.05 -8.98
CA ILE A 369 9.11 -1.41 -8.47
C ILE A 369 8.98 -1.06 -6.98
N GLY A 370 7.81 -0.59 -6.53
CA GLY A 370 7.55 -0.29 -5.12
C GLY A 370 7.68 -1.52 -4.23
N ASN A 371 7.16 -2.66 -4.68
CA ASN A 371 7.22 -3.93 -3.96
C ASN A 371 8.66 -4.41 -3.73
N VAL A 372 9.53 -4.22 -4.72
CA VAL A 372 10.96 -4.58 -4.61
C VAL A 372 11.63 -3.79 -3.50
N TYR A 373 11.23 -2.54 -3.28
CA TYR A 373 11.76 -1.72 -2.18
C TYR A 373 11.54 -2.39 -0.81
N TYR A 374 10.31 -2.87 -0.55
CA TYR A 374 9.99 -3.55 0.71
C TYR A 374 10.69 -4.89 0.85
N VAL A 375 10.82 -5.62 -0.26
CA VAL A 375 11.55 -6.89 -0.32
C VAL A 375 13.03 -6.67 0.02
N GLU A 376 13.68 -5.63 -0.49
CA GLU A 376 15.09 -5.33 -0.16
C GLU A 376 15.29 -5.10 1.34
N THR A 377 14.41 -4.33 1.99
CA THR A 377 14.46 -4.09 3.44
C THR A 377 14.32 -5.38 4.23
N ASN A 378 13.40 -6.27 3.84
CA ASN A 378 13.15 -7.52 4.56
C ASN A 378 14.22 -8.60 4.29
N VAL A 379 14.78 -8.61 3.09
CA VAL A 379 15.95 -9.44 2.77
C VAL A 379 17.15 -9.04 3.61
N TYR A 380 17.41 -7.73 3.72
CA TYR A 380 18.50 -7.23 4.55
C TYR A 380 18.26 -7.51 6.03
N TYR A 381 17.03 -7.42 6.53
CA TYR A 381 16.73 -7.83 7.91
C TYR A 381 17.17 -9.28 8.19
N ILE A 382 16.94 -10.22 7.25
CA ILE A 382 17.26 -11.65 7.42
C ILE A 382 18.77 -11.92 7.27
N TRP A 383 19.39 -11.41 6.20
CA TRP A 383 20.76 -11.78 5.83
C TRP A 383 21.82 -10.69 6.03
N HIS A 384 21.43 -9.49 6.46
CA HIS A 384 22.31 -8.33 6.64
C HIS A 384 23.12 -7.96 5.38
N ARG A 385 22.54 -8.24 4.20
CA ARG A 385 23.12 -7.94 2.89
C ARG A 385 22.01 -7.69 1.88
N ALA A 386 22.33 -6.96 0.83
CA ALA A 386 21.42 -6.75 -0.29
C ALA A 386 21.03 -8.09 -0.95
N PRO A 387 19.82 -8.18 -1.56
CA PRO A 387 19.40 -9.39 -2.25
C PRO A 387 20.38 -9.80 -3.36
N SER A 388 20.69 -11.10 -3.39
CA SER A 388 21.62 -11.68 -4.36
C SER A 388 21.09 -11.53 -5.79
N ARG A 389 21.99 -11.57 -6.78
CA ARG A 389 21.61 -11.52 -8.20
C ARG A 389 20.62 -12.64 -8.57
N LEU A 390 20.81 -13.83 -8.00
CA LEU A 390 19.91 -14.97 -8.22
C LEU A 390 18.51 -14.72 -7.65
N PHE A 391 18.43 -14.11 -6.47
CA PHE A 391 17.14 -13.75 -5.87
C PHE A 391 16.43 -12.66 -6.68
N ARG A 392 17.15 -11.63 -7.13
CA ARG A 392 16.63 -10.59 -8.05
C ARG A 392 16.09 -11.20 -9.34
N LEU A 393 16.81 -12.16 -9.92
CA LEU A 393 16.37 -12.89 -11.12
C LEU A 393 15.07 -13.68 -10.85
N SER A 394 14.88 -14.22 -9.64
CA SER A 394 13.64 -14.92 -9.28
C SER A 394 12.41 -13.99 -9.24
N ILE A 395 12.58 -12.73 -8.83
CA ILE A 395 11.51 -11.71 -8.85
C ILE A 395 11.15 -11.37 -10.30
N VAL A 396 12.17 -11.16 -11.14
CA VAL A 396 12.00 -10.91 -12.57
C VAL A 396 11.28 -12.09 -13.25
N ALA A 397 11.67 -13.32 -12.91
CA ALA A 397 11.02 -14.52 -13.40
C ALA A 397 9.54 -14.58 -12.96
N ALA A 398 9.22 -14.19 -11.72
CA ALA A 398 7.84 -14.14 -11.24
C ALA A 398 6.96 -13.20 -12.07
N VAL A 399 7.47 -12.03 -12.48
CA VAL A 399 6.78 -11.10 -13.39
C VAL A 399 6.54 -11.74 -14.76
N CYS A 400 7.56 -12.40 -15.32
CA CYS A 400 7.43 -13.10 -16.61
C CYS A 400 6.36 -14.19 -16.55
N ILE A 401 6.40 -15.06 -15.53
CA ILE A 401 5.42 -16.13 -15.34
C ILE A 401 4.02 -15.52 -15.09
N GLY A 402 3.94 -14.42 -14.32
CA GLY A 402 2.71 -13.67 -14.09
C GLY A 402 1.98 -13.26 -15.37
N CYS A 403 2.73 -12.82 -16.39
CA CYS A 403 2.17 -12.46 -17.70
C CYS A 403 1.52 -13.64 -18.45
N LEU A 404 1.86 -14.89 -18.08
CA LEU A 404 1.48 -16.11 -18.79
C LEU A 404 0.50 -17.01 -18.02
N MET A 405 0.28 -16.77 -16.71
CA MET A 405 -0.56 -17.60 -15.85
C MET A 405 -1.95 -16.98 -15.61
N THR A 406 -2.88 -17.77 -15.06
CA THR A 406 -4.14 -17.26 -14.50
C THR A 406 -3.90 -16.68 -13.09
N ALA A 407 -4.59 -15.59 -12.74
CA ALA A 407 -4.32 -14.82 -11.53
C ALA A 407 -4.75 -15.49 -10.22
N GLU A 408 -5.59 -16.54 -10.25
CA GLU A 408 -6.27 -17.05 -9.05
C GLU A 408 -5.31 -17.58 -7.98
N LEU A 409 -4.35 -18.42 -8.37
CA LEU A 409 -3.35 -18.96 -7.42
C LEU A 409 -2.51 -17.83 -6.81
N ALA A 410 -2.16 -16.81 -7.59
CA ALA A 410 -1.40 -15.66 -7.13
C ALA A 410 -2.19 -14.83 -6.10
N TRP A 411 -3.49 -14.63 -6.33
CA TRP A 411 -4.40 -13.99 -5.37
C TRP A 411 -4.46 -14.77 -4.05
N ASN A 412 -4.65 -16.08 -4.13
CA ASN A 412 -4.84 -16.90 -2.93
C ASN A 412 -3.57 -17.03 -2.10
N LEU A 413 -2.41 -17.14 -2.74
CA LEU A 413 -1.12 -17.13 -2.06
C LEU A 413 -0.83 -15.76 -1.41
N ALA A 414 -1.10 -14.67 -2.12
CA ALA A 414 -0.92 -13.31 -1.60
C ALA A 414 -1.83 -13.07 -0.39
N ASP A 415 -3.12 -13.39 -0.51
CA ASP A 415 -4.09 -13.18 0.58
C ASP A 415 -3.72 -13.98 1.84
N PHE A 416 -3.26 -15.22 1.69
CA PHE A 416 -2.83 -16.04 2.81
C PHE A 416 -1.60 -15.47 3.51
N THR A 417 -0.58 -15.05 2.74
CA THR A 417 0.66 -14.51 3.29
C THR A 417 0.48 -13.11 3.88
N MET A 418 -0.38 -12.27 3.30
CA MET A 418 -0.86 -11.02 3.88
C MET A 418 -1.56 -11.25 5.23
N ALA A 419 -2.41 -12.29 5.32
CA ALA A 419 -3.09 -12.59 6.58
C ALA A 419 -2.10 -12.91 7.70
N ILE A 420 -1.03 -13.66 7.41
CA ILE A 420 0.05 -13.91 8.37
C ILE A 420 0.72 -12.59 8.80
N MET A 421 1.00 -11.69 7.86
CA MET A 421 1.57 -10.37 8.17
C MET A 421 0.68 -9.58 9.13
N VAL A 422 -0.62 -9.50 8.86
CA VAL A 422 -1.59 -8.82 9.74
C VAL A 422 -1.62 -9.46 11.13
N LEU A 423 -1.68 -10.80 11.20
CA LEU A 423 -1.74 -11.55 12.46
C LEU A 423 -0.49 -11.36 13.33
N LEU A 424 0.68 -11.17 12.72
CA LEU A 424 1.91 -10.86 13.43
C LEU A 424 2.00 -9.38 13.81
N ASN A 425 1.60 -8.48 12.92
CA ASN A 425 1.73 -7.05 13.11
C ASN A 425 0.73 -6.50 14.13
N PHE A 426 -0.52 -6.95 14.09
CA PHE A 426 -1.59 -6.45 14.96
C PHE A 426 -1.23 -6.51 16.46
N PRO A 427 -0.81 -7.66 17.04
CA PRO A 427 -0.42 -7.72 18.43
C PRO A 427 0.72 -6.76 18.77
N ALA A 428 1.67 -6.59 17.85
CA ALA A 428 2.79 -5.68 18.03
C ALA A 428 2.35 -4.22 18.14
N LEU A 429 1.43 -3.79 17.25
CA LEU A 429 0.85 -2.45 17.31
C LEU A 429 0.10 -2.23 18.62
N MET A 430 -0.67 -3.23 19.07
CA MET A 430 -1.42 -3.12 20.34
C MET A 430 -0.50 -2.99 21.56
N ILE A 431 0.59 -3.76 21.60
CA ILE A 431 1.58 -3.69 22.70
C ILE A 431 2.32 -2.34 22.68
N LEU A 432 2.71 -1.86 21.49
CA LEU A 432 3.45 -0.60 21.32
C LEU A 432 2.55 0.63 21.19
N ALA A 433 1.24 0.48 21.35
CA ALA A 433 0.27 1.56 21.21
C ALA A 433 0.62 2.78 22.06
N ASN A 434 0.93 2.54 23.34
CA ASN A 434 1.29 3.60 24.28
C ASN A 434 2.58 4.32 23.87
N THR A 435 3.55 3.58 23.32
CA THR A 435 4.82 4.13 22.83
C THR A 435 4.58 5.10 21.68
N ALA A 436 3.84 4.69 20.65
CA ALA A 436 3.50 5.57 19.53
C ALA A 436 2.70 6.82 19.97
N ILE A 437 1.80 6.67 20.94
CA ILE A 437 1.02 7.79 21.48
C ILE A 437 1.91 8.77 22.27
N LYS A 438 2.91 8.30 23.03
CA LYS A 438 3.88 9.18 23.68
C LYS A 438 4.67 9.99 22.65
N VAL A 439 5.12 9.34 21.57
CA VAL A 439 5.83 9.99 20.45
C VAL A 439 4.95 11.04 19.78
N LEU A 440 3.66 10.75 19.56
CA LEU A 440 2.71 11.75 19.03
C LEU A 440 2.54 12.95 19.97
N LYS A 441 2.39 12.70 21.28
CA LYS A 441 2.23 13.77 22.28
C LYS A 441 3.46 14.67 22.36
N ASP A 442 4.66 14.09 22.27
CA ASP A 442 5.92 14.85 22.21
C ASP A 442 5.95 15.79 21.00
N TYR A 443 5.68 15.24 19.80
CA TYR A 443 5.58 16.04 18.58
C TYR A 443 4.60 17.20 18.70
N GLU A 444 3.40 16.93 19.23
CA GLU A 444 2.36 17.95 19.42
C GLU A 444 2.76 19.01 20.45
N ALA A 445 3.43 18.62 21.53
CA ALA A 445 3.91 19.54 22.54
C ALA A 445 4.96 20.50 21.96
N GLN A 446 5.95 19.96 21.24
CA GLN A 446 6.97 20.77 20.58
C GLN A 446 6.37 21.70 19.51
N LYS A 447 5.38 21.23 18.74
CA LYS A 447 4.67 22.07 17.76
C LYS A 447 3.89 23.20 18.41
N ARG A 448 3.23 22.95 19.55
CA ARG A 448 2.51 23.97 20.32
C ARG A 448 3.43 25.04 20.91
N GLN A 449 4.69 24.69 21.18
CA GLN A 449 5.73 25.63 21.61
C GLN A 449 6.22 26.53 20.47
N GLY A 450 5.77 26.31 19.22
CA GLY A 450 6.17 27.12 18.07
C GLY A 450 7.59 26.85 17.58
N LYS A 451 8.20 25.69 17.93
CA LYS A 451 9.54 25.34 17.45
C LYS A 451 9.57 25.26 15.92
N GLU A 452 10.51 25.96 15.29
CA GLU A 452 10.73 25.93 13.84
C GLU A 452 11.17 24.54 13.36
N ARG A 453 12.03 23.87 14.14
CA ARG A 453 12.47 22.49 13.92
C ARG A 453 12.15 21.64 15.14
N ILE A 454 11.55 20.47 14.90
CA ILE A 454 11.15 19.51 15.94
C ILE A 454 12.16 18.36 15.93
N TYR A 455 12.81 18.13 17.06
CA TYR A 455 13.79 17.06 17.24
C TYR A 455 13.29 16.06 18.29
N PHE A 456 13.45 14.78 18.01
CA PHE A 456 13.05 13.72 18.93
C PHE A 456 14.24 13.22 19.76
N TYR A 457 14.01 13.07 21.07
CA TYR A 457 14.96 12.49 22.01
C TYR A 457 14.24 11.43 22.84
N ALA A 458 14.44 10.14 22.55
CA ALA A 458 13.67 9.05 23.13
C ALA A 458 13.65 9.04 24.68
N PRO A 459 14.78 9.31 25.39
CA PRO A 459 14.79 9.35 26.85
C PRO A 459 13.91 10.45 27.46
N SER A 460 13.58 11.55 26.76
CA SER A 460 12.70 12.61 27.32
C SER A 460 11.29 12.12 27.63
N ILE A 461 10.85 11.05 26.96
CA ILE A 461 9.53 10.44 27.14
C ILE A 461 9.59 9.02 27.73
N GLY A 462 10.76 8.64 28.29
CA GLY A 462 11.00 7.37 28.95
C GLY A 462 11.06 6.18 28.00
N ILE A 463 11.61 6.38 26.80
CA ILE A 463 11.92 5.30 25.84
C ILE A 463 13.45 5.17 25.78
N HIS A 464 13.96 3.96 26.00
CA HIS A 464 15.41 3.71 26.09
C HIS A 464 15.92 2.64 25.11
N ASP A 465 15.01 1.88 24.49
CA ASP A 465 15.33 0.72 23.65
C ASP A 465 15.42 1.05 22.15
N THR A 466 15.85 2.28 21.83
CA THR A 466 16.03 2.75 20.45
C THR A 466 17.48 2.72 20.03
N ASP A 467 17.73 2.53 18.74
CA ASP A 467 19.10 2.53 18.19
C ASP A 467 19.51 3.93 17.68
N CYS A 468 18.53 4.74 17.24
CA CYS A 468 18.78 5.99 16.52
C CYS A 468 18.36 7.28 17.27
N TRP A 469 17.74 7.18 18.45
CA TRP A 469 17.07 8.30 19.11
C TRP A 469 17.55 8.59 20.55
N ASN A 470 18.69 8.02 20.95
CA ASN A 470 19.27 8.20 22.29
C ASN A 470 20.21 9.41 22.41
N VAL A 471 20.40 10.19 21.35
CA VAL A 471 21.25 11.39 21.33
C VAL A 471 20.38 12.63 21.14
N ASN A 472 20.61 13.66 21.95
CA ASN A 472 19.86 14.91 21.84
C ASN A 472 20.44 15.79 20.71
N ARG A 473 19.91 15.61 19.50
CA ARG A 473 20.31 16.38 18.30
C ARG A 473 20.03 17.89 18.42
N GLU A 474 19.14 18.32 19.32
CA GLU A 474 18.89 19.74 19.57
C GLU A 474 20.10 20.43 20.22
N SER A 475 20.97 19.67 20.88
CA SER A 475 22.18 20.16 21.55
C SER A 475 23.46 20.06 20.72
N GLU A 476 23.39 19.49 19.51
CA GLU A 476 24.55 19.43 18.61
C GLU A 476 24.78 20.80 17.95
N PRO A 477 26.02 21.32 17.94
CA PRO A 477 26.32 22.57 17.24
C PRO A 477 26.02 22.39 15.76
N GLN A 478 25.16 23.24 15.21
CA GLN A 478 24.83 23.18 13.79
C GLN A 478 26.10 23.37 12.96
N VAL A 479 26.49 22.35 12.21
CA VAL A 479 27.52 22.47 11.18
C VAL A 479 26.91 23.34 10.08
N VAL A 480 27.18 24.65 10.14
CA VAL A 480 26.82 25.57 9.06
C VAL A 480 27.55 25.08 7.81
N PRO A 481 26.83 24.73 6.72
CA PRO A 481 27.48 24.38 5.46
C PRO A 481 28.37 25.55 5.03
N ALA A 482 29.62 25.26 4.67
CA ALA A 482 30.62 26.28 4.31
C ALA A 482 30.18 27.23 3.18
N GLU A 483 29.17 26.84 2.38
CA GLU A 483 28.58 27.69 1.33
C GLU A 483 27.82 28.92 1.85
N THR A 484 27.41 28.93 3.12
CA THR A 484 26.70 30.08 3.73
C THR A 484 27.65 31.14 4.30
N ALA A 485 28.95 30.83 4.43
CA ALA A 485 29.95 31.75 4.98
C ALA A 485 30.51 32.75 3.96
N VAL A 486 30.22 32.57 2.66
CA VAL A 486 30.72 33.45 1.58
C VAL A 486 29.71 34.55 1.19
N LYS A 487 28.54 34.61 1.84
CA LYS A 487 27.55 35.68 1.65
C LYS A 487 27.19 36.39 2.96
N ARG A 488 28.19 36.89 3.67
CA ARG A 488 28.02 37.97 4.63
C ARG A 488 28.98 39.11 4.36
#